data_AF-N1VB72-F1
#
_entry.id   AF-N1VB72-F1
#
_cell.length_a   1.000
_cell.length_b   1.000
_cell.length_c   1.000
_cell.angle_alpha   90.00
_cell.angle_beta   90.00
_cell.angle_gamma   90.00
#
_symmetry.space_group_name_H-M   'P 1'
#
loop_
_entity.id
_entity.type
_entity.pdbx_description
1 polymer ?
#
loop_
_entity_poly.entity_id
_entity_poly.type
_entity_poly.pdbx_seq_one_letter_code
_entity_poly.pdbx_strand_id
1 'polypeptide(L)'
;MGENADNVFLYREFRSAEDLGDPITTAVNAALSLQPLDPDYFNPWRPASKVGASITNGSVITLDISSDAFEADVDAGIAERAVQQLVYTATAAAANAGLSAPENPLEVEILVDGHRGYQAFGHVQLGGLMARNPELSAPIWVIDPQQDASLDGRLEVYGRAVAFGSELSWQVARVDEDGAAAGNPVESGSVAISAPAGESGEFRFGLDLPAGAYRLEVFHAGQQDAEAPGRNTDSKAFTVK
;
A
#
# COMPACT_ATOMS: atom_id res chain seq x y z
N MET A 1 2.29 -1.58 -5.65
CA MET A 1 2.59 -0.18 -6.04
C MET A 1 1.51 0.28 -6.99
N GLY A 2 1.21 1.56 -7.09
CA GLY A 2 0.19 2.05 -8.02
C GLY A 2 0.61 3.35 -8.68
N GLU A 3 0.19 3.54 -9.93
CA GLU A 3 0.35 4.80 -10.65
C GLU A 3 -0.68 5.81 -10.14
N ASN A 4 -0.26 7.07 -9.99
CA ASN A 4 -1.13 8.17 -9.64
C ASN A 4 -0.65 9.43 -10.35
N ALA A 5 -1.38 9.82 -11.41
CA ALA A 5 -0.92 10.80 -12.39
C ALA A 5 0.49 10.43 -12.92
N ASP A 6 1.45 11.35 -12.87
CA ASP A 6 2.79 11.17 -13.41
C ASP A 6 3.79 10.52 -12.42
N ASN A 7 3.29 9.90 -11.34
CA ASN A 7 4.14 9.32 -10.29
C ASN A 7 3.64 7.93 -9.87
N VAL A 8 4.53 7.16 -9.23
CA VAL A 8 4.21 5.86 -8.63
C VAL A 8 4.30 5.99 -7.12
N PHE A 9 3.42 5.32 -6.39
CA PHE A 9 3.45 5.31 -4.93
C PHE A 9 3.34 3.89 -4.34
N LEU A 10 3.79 3.77 -3.10
CA LEU A 10 3.57 2.61 -2.25
C LEU A 10 2.17 2.69 -1.62
N TYR A 11 1.38 1.65 -1.90
CA TYR A 11 0.11 1.36 -1.24
C TYR A 11 0.27 0.07 -0.45
N ARG A 12 -0.54 -0.11 0.59
CA ARG A 12 -0.54 -1.34 1.39
C ARG A 12 -1.84 -2.09 1.15
N GLU A 13 -1.71 -3.41 1.06
CA GLU A 13 -2.84 -4.32 0.98
C GLU A 13 -2.69 -5.35 2.10
N PHE A 14 -3.81 -5.74 2.72
CA PHE A 14 -3.79 -6.87 3.66
C PHE A 14 -4.19 -8.12 2.90
N ARG A 15 -3.30 -9.10 2.85
CA ARG A 15 -3.46 -10.31 2.05
C ARG A 15 -3.47 -11.52 2.98
N SER A 16 -4.28 -12.52 2.66
CA SER A 16 -4.08 -13.86 3.19
C SER A 16 -2.87 -14.49 2.50
N ALA A 17 -1.98 -15.09 3.28
CA ALA A 17 -0.78 -15.74 2.79
C ALA A 17 -0.62 -17.10 3.48
N GLU A 18 0.16 -17.98 2.86
CA GLU A 18 0.62 -19.21 3.50
C GLU A 18 1.49 -18.86 4.72
N ASP A 19 1.22 -19.49 5.86
CA ASP A 19 2.01 -19.27 7.08
C ASP A 19 3.32 -20.06 7.01
N LEU A 20 4.43 -19.35 6.89
CA LEU A 20 5.79 -19.89 6.87
C LEU A 20 6.43 -19.95 8.27
N GLY A 21 5.66 -19.68 9.33
CA GLY A 21 6.06 -19.76 10.74
C GLY A 21 6.69 -18.47 11.30
N ASP A 22 7.48 -17.75 10.51
CA ASP A 22 7.98 -16.41 10.87
C ASP A 22 7.14 -15.32 10.18
N PRO A 23 6.50 -14.39 10.92
CA PRO A 23 5.56 -13.43 10.34
C PRO A 23 6.21 -12.44 9.37
N ILE A 24 7.48 -12.09 9.58
CA ILE A 24 8.22 -11.20 8.67
C ILE A 24 8.50 -11.93 7.36
N THR A 25 9.01 -13.15 7.43
CA THR A 25 9.28 -14.04 6.30
C THR A 25 7.99 -14.30 5.50
N THR A 26 6.89 -14.63 6.17
CA THR A 26 5.56 -14.81 5.56
C THR A 26 5.12 -13.57 4.78
N ALA A 27 5.18 -12.39 5.41
CA ALA A 27 4.74 -11.15 4.77
C ALA A 27 5.62 -10.74 3.58
N VAL A 28 6.95 -10.87 3.71
CA VAL A 28 7.88 -10.56 2.62
C VAL A 28 7.72 -11.54 1.47
N ASN A 29 7.61 -12.85 1.74
CA ASN A 29 7.37 -13.85 0.71
C ASN A 29 6.06 -13.58 -0.06
N ALA A 30 5.00 -13.20 0.66
CA ALA A 30 3.73 -12.80 0.06
C ALA A 30 3.88 -11.55 -0.82
N ALA A 31 4.60 -10.52 -0.35
CA ALA A 31 4.85 -9.30 -1.13
C ALA A 31 5.66 -9.54 -2.40
N LEU A 32 6.56 -10.53 -2.39
CA LEU A 32 7.39 -10.91 -3.55
C LEU A 32 6.65 -11.80 -4.56
N SER A 33 5.61 -12.52 -4.14
CA SER A 33 4.99 -13.60 -4.95
C SER A 33 3.56 -13.31 -5.38
N LEU A 34 2.79 -12.56 -4.59
CA LEU A 34 1.39 -12.29 -4.87
C LEU A 34 1.22 -11.10 -5.81
N GLN A 35 0.24 -11.20 -6.70
CA GLN A 35 -0.26 -10.06 -7.43
C GLN A 35 -1.17 -9.21 -6.52
N PRO A 36 -1.21 -7.87 -6.73
CA PRO A 36 -2.16 -6.99 -6.06
C PRO A 36 -3.61 -7.45 -6.27
N LEU A 37 -4.50 -7.13 -5.32
CA LEU A 37 -5.95 -7.23 -5.56
C LEU A 37 -6.42 -6.06 -6.41
N ASP A 38 -5.89 -4.87 -6.12
CA ASP A 38 -6.25 -3.67 -6.86
C ASP A 38 -5.75 -3.74 -8.31
N PRO A 39 -6.64 -3.71 -9.32
CA PRO A 39 -6.22 -3.78 -10.71
C PRO A 39 -5.41 -2.56 -11.17
N ASP A 40 -5.45 -1.43 -10.46
CA ASP A 40 -4.60 -0.27 -10.74
C ASP A 40 -3.22 -0.34 -10.05
N TYR A 41 -2.98 -1.40 -9.27
CA TYR A 41 -1.68 -1.69 -8.67
C TYR A 41 -0.90 -2.73 -9.47
N PHE A 42 0.43 -2.63 -9.40
CA PHE A 42 1.37 -3.58 -9.96
C PHE A 42 2.45 -3.99 -8.95
N ASN A 43 3.11 -5.11 -9.27
CA ASN A 43 4.19 -5.68 -8.50
C ASN A 43 5.38 -6.04 -9.43
N PRO A 44 6.57 -5.43 -9.28
CA PRO A 44 7.71 -5.66 -10.16
C PRO A 44 8.55 -6.87 -9.73
N TRP A 45 8.26 -7.48 -8.59
CA TRP A 45 9.05 -8.58 -8.05
C TRP A 45 8.93 -9.83 -8.90
N ARG A 46 10.05 -10.55 -9.03
CA ARG A 46 10.02 -11.97 -9.34
C ARG A 46 9.85 -12.75 -8.04
N PRO A 47 9.13 -13.90 -8.05
CA PRO A 47 9.08 -14.76 -6.89
C PRO A 47 10.50 -15.17 -6.46
N ALA A 48 10.82 -14.95 -5.19
CA ALA A 48 12.09 -15.37 -4.62
C ALA A 48 12.09 -16.87 -4.33
N SER A 49 13.16 -17.57 -4.70
CA SER A 49 13.35 -18.97 -4.29
C SER A 49 13.66 -19.13 -2.80
N LYS A 50 14.17 -18.08 -2.14
CA LYS A 50 14.43 -18.08 -0.70
C LYS A 50 14.18 -16.70 -0.08
N VAL A 51 13.49 -16.71 1.05
CA VAL A 51 13.31 -15.56 1.94
C VAL A 51 13.61 -16.00 3.37
N GLY A 52 14.40 -15.21 4.09
CA GLY A 52 14.59 -15.36 5.53
C GLY A 52 14.60 -14.01 6.21
N ALA A 53 14.15 -13.97 7.46
CA ALA A 53 14.22 -12.81 8.30
C ALA A 53 14.80 -13.15 9.68
N SER A 54 15.44 -12.16 10.28
CA SER A 54 15.79 -12.18 11.71
C SER A 54 15.66 -10.78 12.28
N ILE A 55 15.45 -10.67 13.59
CA ILE A 55 15.41 -9.40 14.27
C ILE A 55 16.45 -9.37 15.39
N THR A 56 17.28 -8.33 15.39
CA THR A 56 18.32 -8.11 16.39
C THR A 56 17.89 -6.97 17.32
N ASN A 57 17.94 -7.23 18.63
CA ASN A 57 17.61 -6.27 19.69
C ASN A 57 16.22 -5.60 19.56
N GLY A 58 15.30 -6.20 18.81
CA GLY A 58 13.95 -5.65 18.59
C GLY A 58 13.91 -4.38 17.74
N SER A 59 15.00 -4.00 17.06
CA SER A 59 15.09 -2.75 16.30
C SER A 59 15.64 -2.91 14.88
N VAL A 60 16.48 -3.91 14.63
CA VAL A 60 17.06 -4.14 13.29
C VAL A 60 16.54 -5.46 12.73
N ILE A 61 15.81 -5.38 11.63
CA ILE A 61 15.36 -6.54 10.86
C ILE A 61 16.39 -6.81 9.76
N THR A 62 16.96 -8.01 9.72
CA THR A 62 17.80 -8.44 8.60
C THR A 62 16.96 -9.35 7.70
N LEU A 63 16.78 -8.96 6.45
CA LEU A 63 16.19 -9.79 5.39
C LEU A 63 17.31 -10.42 4.56
N ASP A 64 17.22 -11.72 4.29
CA ASP A 64 18.06 -12.43 3.32
C ASP A 64 17.16 -12.98 2.21
N ILE A 65 17.32 -12.43 1.01
CA ILE A 65 16.45 -12.72 -0.14
C ILE A 65 17.34 -13.24 -1.29
N SER A 66 16.87 -14.26 -2.01
CA SER A 66 17.58 -14.76 -3.17
C SER A 66 17.64 -13.73 -4.30
N SER A 67 18.72 -13.74 -5.08
CA SER A 67 18.98 -12.76 -6.15
C SER A 67 17.94 -12.74 -7.27
N ASP A 68 17.28 -13.88 -7.52
CA ASP A 68 16.20 -14.04 -8.51
C ASP A 68 15.06 -13.04 -8.34
N ALA A 69 14.77 -12.61 -7.11
CA ALA A 69 13.74 -11.61 -6.81
C ALA A 69 13.98 -10.27 -7.53
N PHE A 70 15.24 -9.92 -7.77
CA PHE A 70 15.68 -8.60 -8.23
C PHE A 70 15.98 -8.55 -9.74
N GLU A 71 15.59 -9.57 -10.52
CA GLU A 71 15.92 -9.71 -11.94
C GLU A 71 14.99 -8.96 -12.89
N ALA A 72 13.94 -8.29 -12.39
CA ALA A 72 13.07 -7.49 -13.24
C ALA A 72 13.79 -6.27 -13.82
N ASP A 73 13.50 -5.94 -15.08
CA ASP A 73 14.00 -4.73 -15.73
C ASP A 73 13.06 -3.57 -15.41
N VAL A 74 13.51 -2.67 -14.54
CA VAL A 74 12.76 -1.52 -14.04
C VAL A 74 13.67 -0.31 -13.94
N ASP A 75 13.11 0.90 -14.06
CA ASP A 75 13.89 2.10 -13.86
C ASP A 75 14.30 2.32 -12.38
N ALA A 76 15.19 3.29 -12.17
CA ALA A 76 15.71 3.61 -10.84
C ALA A 76 14.62 4.05 -9.84
N GLY A 77 13.56 4.73 -10.28
CA GLY A 77 12.48 5.20 -9.42
C GLY A 77 11.57 4.07 -8.95
N ILE A 78 11.31 3.09 -9.82
CA ILE A 78 10.62 1.85 -9.47
C ILE A 78 11.50 0.97 -8.57
N ALA A 79 12.79 0.85 -8.86
CA ALA A 79 13.72 0.07 -8.04
C ALA A 79 13.79 0.59 -6.60
N GLU A 80 13.86 1.92 -6.40
CA GLU A 80 13.82 2.54 -5.07
C GLU A 80 12.53 2.20 -4.31
N ARG A 81 11.38 2.32 -4.98
CA ARG A 81 10.08 2.00 -4.37
C ARG A 81 9.94 0.52 -4.08
N ALA A 82 10.39 -0.36 -4.97
CA ALA A 82 10.41 -1.80 -4.71
C ALA A 82 11.19 -2.10 -3.43
N VAL A 83 12.42 -1.59 -3.29
CA VAL A 83 13.21 -1.77 -2.06
C VAL A 83 12.47 -1.22 -0.82
N GLN A 84 11.86 -0.04 -0.93
CA GLN A 84 11.07 0.52 0.17
C GLN A 84 9.81 -0.30 0.47
N GLN A 85 9.19 -0.97 -0.50
CA GLN A 85 8.09 -1.91 -0.26
C GLN A 85 8.52 -3.03 0.70
N LEU A 86 9.75 -3.57 0.57
CA LEU A 86 10.29 -4.57 1.51
C LEU A 86 10.46 -3.97 2.91
N VAL A 87 11.00 -2.77 3.01
CA VAL A 87 11.17 -2.05 4.29
C VAL A 87 9.82 -1.87 4.97
N TYR A 88 8.81 -1.36 4.26
CA TYR A 88 7.46 -1.18 4.78
C TYR A 88 6.82 -2.50 5.21
N THR A 89 6.94 -3.55 4.39
CA THR A 89 6.35 -4.86 4.65
C THR A 89 6.95 -5.50 5.89
N ALA A 90 8.28 -5.58 5.96
CA ALA A 90 8.97 -6.24 7.07
C ALA A 90 8.72 -5.54 8.39
N THR A 91 8.83 -4.20 8.41
CA THR A 91 8.57 -3.41 9.62
C THR A 91 7.10 -3.48 10.05
N ALA A 92 6.15 -3.56 9.12
CA ALA A 92 4.73 -3.70 9.44
C ALA A 92 4.43 -5.09 10.02
N ALA A 93 5.02 -6.14 9.45
CA ALA A 93 4.88 -7.50 9.95
C ALA A 93 5.47 -7.64 11.37
N ALA A 94 6.66 -7.10 11.61
CA ALA A 94 7.29 -7.11 12.93
C ALA A 94 6.44 -6.38 13.98
N ALA A 95 5.95 -5.18 13.67
CA ALA A 95 5.11 -4.41 14.57
C ALA A 95 3.78 -5.12 14.87
N ASN A 96 3.11 -5.66 13.83
CA ASN A 96 1.86 -6.40 13.98
C ASN A 96 2.01 -7.68 14.81
N ALA A 97 3.18 -8.33 14.73
CA ALA A 97 3.50 -9.52 15.50
C ALA A 97 4.00 -9.22 16.93
N GLY A 98 4.11 -7.93 17.31
CA GLY A 98 4.61 -7.53 18.62
C GLY A 98 6.12 -7.80 18.81
N LEU A 99 6.88 -7.89 17.72
CA LEU A 99 8.33 -8.17 17.74
C LEU A 99 9.19 -6.91 17.97
N SER A 100 8.55 -5.73 18.03
CA SER A 100 9.21 -4.44 18.22
C SER A 100 8.53 -3.64 19.33
N ALA A 101 9.31 -2.90 20.11
CA ALA A 101 8.79 -1.98 21.10
C ALA A 101 8.54 -0.59 20.47
N PRO A 102 7.47 0.14 20.83
CA PRO A 102 7.14 1.45 20.25
C PRO A 102 8.26 2.50 20.31
N GLU A 103 9.13 2.40 21.32
CA GLU A 103 10.26 3.28 21.55
C GLU A 103 11.46 3.06 20.61
N ASN A 104 11.48 1.94 19.88
CA ASN A 104 12.58 1.56 19.00
C ASN A 104 12.12 1.62 17.53
N PRO A 105 12.55 2.63 16.76
CA PRO A 105 12.24 2.66 15.33
C PRO A 105 12.87 1.43 14.67
N LEU A 106 12.07 0.75 13.85
CA LEU A 106 12.55 -0.41 13.10
C LEU A 106 13.32 0.04 11.86
N GLU A 107 14.51 -0.52 11.70
CA GLU A 107 15.33 -0.40 10.49
C GLU A 107 15.47 -1.77 9.83
N VAL A 108 15.69 -1.79 8.53
CA VAL A 108 15.83 -3.01 7.74
C VAL A 108 17.19 -3.03 7.05
N GLU A 109 17.95 -4.10 7.24
CA GLU A 109 19.11 -4.44 6.44
C GLU A 109 18.72 -5.54 5.45
N ILE A 110 18.95 -5.32 4.16
CA ILE A 110 18.64 -6.31 3.12
C ILE A 110 19.95 -6.91 2.61
N LEU A 111 20.06 -8.23 2.73
CA LEU A 111 21.12 -9.06 2.18
C LEU A 111 20.56 -9.82 0.96
N VAL A 112 21.46 -10.12 0.02
CA VAL A 112 21.15 -10.97 -1.14
C VAL A 112 22.07 -12.17 -1.14
N ASP A 113 21.48 -13.36 -1.09
CA ASP A 113 22.20 -14.64 -0.96
C ASP A 113 23.26 -14.60 0.17
N GLY A 114 22.93 -13.97 1.30
CA GLY A 114 23.79 -13.80 2.46
C GLY A 114 24.85 -12.69 2.36
N HIS A 115 24.86 -11.87 1.29
CA HIS A 115 25.88 -10.86 1.04
C HIS A 115 25.32 -9.43 1.08
N ARG A 116 26.15 -8.48 1.53
CA ARG A 116 25.92 -7.03 1.43
C ARG A 116 26.41 -6.50 0.08
N GLY A 117 25.99 -5.27 -0.27
CA GLY A 117 26.51 -4.53 -1.42
C GLY A 117 25.92 -4.94 -2.77
N TYR A 118 24.88 -5.77 -2.78
CA TYR A 118 24.18 -6.16 -4.00
C TYR A 118 23.50 -4.95 -4.64
N GLN A 119 23.52 -4.90 -5.98
CA GLN A 119 22.91 -3.82 -6.77
C GLN A 119 21.51 -4.27 -7.22
N ALA A 120 20.50 -4.06 -6.38
CA ALA A 120 19.11 -4.42 -6.66
C ALA A 120 18.60 -3.72 -7.92
N PHE A 121 18.05 -4.52 -8.85
CA PHE A 121 17.56 -4.06 -10.16
C PHE A 121 18.59 -3.25 -10.96
N GLY A 122 19.89 -3.39 -10.68
CA GLY A 122 20.94 -2.56 -11.29
C GLY A 122 20.98 -1.10 -10.79
N HIS A 123 20.12 -0.69 -9.85
CA HIS A 123 19.91 0.73 -9.50
C HIS A 123 20.11 1.07 -8.01
N VAL A 124 19.74 0.18 -7.08
CA VAL A 124 19.82 0.45 -5.62
C VAL A 124 20.86 -0.44 -4.93
N GLN A 125 21.84 0.16 -4.24
CA GLN A 125 22.83 -0.61 -3.49
C GLN A 125 22.27 -1.04 -2.12
N LEU A 126 22.28 -2.34 -1.85
CA LEU A 126 21.77 -2.95 -0.61
C LEU A 126 22.87 -3.19 0.44
N GLY A 127 22.44 -3.53 1.66
CA GLY A 127 23.32 -3.87 2.80
C GLY A 127 23.58 -2.74 3.79
N GLY A 128 22.95 -1.57 3.61
CA GLY A 128 22.86 -0.54 4.65
C GLY A 128 21.55 -0.65 5.44
N LEU A 129 21.49 0.00 6.61
CA LEU A 129 20.25 0.13 7.38
C LEU A 129 19.31 1.12 6.70
N MET A 130 18.05 0.71 6.52
CA MET A 130 17.02 1.47 5.85
C MET A 130 15.81 1.67 6.77
N ALA A 131 15.37 2.92 6.90
CA ALA A 131 14.09 3.27 7.49
C ALA A 131 13.02 3.46 6.39
N ARG A 132 11.75 3.45 6.80
CA ARG A 132 10.63 3.79 5.92
C ARG A 132 10.79 5.19 5.36
N ASN A 133 10.67 5.34 4.04
CA ASN A 133 10.61 6.65 3.39
C ASN A 133 9.14 7.07 3.17
N PRO A 134 8.59 8.02 3.96
CA PRO A 134 7.20 8.45 3.84
C PRO A 134 6.90 9.17 2.52
N GLU A 135 7.88 9.75 1.84
CA GLU A 135 7.69 10.46 0.56
C GLU A 135 7.30 9.53 -0.58
N LEU A 136 7.60 8.23 -0.45
CA LEU A 136 7.24 7.21 -1.45
C LEU A 136 5.86 6.60 -1.18
N SER A 137 5.25 6.86 -0.03
CA SER A 137 3.91 6.38 0.31
C SER A 137 2.84 7.20 -0.41
N ALA A 138 1.74 6.54 -0.78
CA ALA A 138 0.63 7.21 -1.42
C ALA A 138 0.05 8.35 -0.56
N PRO A 139 -0.29 9.50 -1.17
CA PRO A 139 -0.83 10.65 -0.47
C PRO A 139 -2.27 10.43 0.01
N ILE A 140 -3.00 9.50 -0.60
CA ILE A 140 -4.27 8.95 -0.12
C ILE A 140 -4.19 7.43 -0.25
N TRP A 141 -4.67 6.72 0.75
CA TRP A 141 -4.80 5.27 0.75
C TRP A 141 -6.03 4.85 1.55
N VAL A 142 -7.01 4.29 0.86
CA VAL A 142 -8.19 3.61 1.42
C VAL A 142 -7.76 2.23 1.87
N ILE A 143 -7.90 1.99 3.17
CA ILE A 143 -7.53 0.74 3.83
C ILE A 143 -8.71 -0.23 3.79
N ASP A 144 -9.89 0.28 4.16
CA ASP A 144 -11.15 -0.43 4.12
C ASP A 144 -12.20 0.41 3.38
N PRO A 145 -13.02 -0.17 2.49
CA PRO A 145 -12.99 -1.58 2.09
C PRO A 145 -11.74 -1.90 1.26
N GLN A 146 -11.35 -3.18 1.24
CA GLN A 146 -10.41 -3.66 0.23
C GLN A 146 -11.07 -3.78 -1.15
N GLN A 147 -10.23 -3.84 -2.18
CA GLN A 147 -10.69 -4.16 -3.52
C GLN A 147 -11.46 -5.49 -3.53
N ASP A 148 -12.60 -5.49 -4.20
CA ASP A 148 -13.56 -6.59 -4.33
C ASP A 148 -14.13 -7.11 -3.01
N ALA A 149 -14.07 -6.30 -1.95
CA ALA A 149 -14.68 -6.66 -0.67
C ALA A 149 -16.19 -6.89 -0.81
N SER A 150 -16.70 -7.90 -0.10
CA SER A 150 -18.12 -8.19 0.00
C SER A 150 -18.61 -7.87 1.42
N LEU A 151 -19.50 -6.89 1.52
CA LEU A 151 -19.97 -6.30 2.76
C LEU A 151 -21.37 -6.82 3.10
N ASP A 152 -21.58 -7.21 4.36
CA ASP A 152 -22.88 -7.57 4.89
C ASP A 152 -23.51 -6.32 5.56
N GLY A 153 -24.04 -5.41 4.74
CA GLY A 153 -24.71 -4.19 5.20
C GLY A 153 -23.91 -2.90 4.96
N ARG A 154 -23.64 -2.14 6.03
CA ARG A 154 -23.10 -0.78 5.93
C ARG A 154 -21.67 -0.76 5.40
N LEU A 155 -21.38 0.21 4.52
CA LEU A 155 -20.01 0.54 4.13
C LEU A 155 -19.34 1.33 5.25
N GLU A 156 -18.26 0.79 5.82
CA GLU A 156 -17.35 1.54 6.68
C GLU A 156 -16.06 1.79 5.91
N VAL A 157 -15.73 3.07 5.73
CA VAL A 157 -14.52 3.50 5.04
C VAL A 157 -13.50 3.96 6.06
N TYR A 158 -12.27 3.45 5.95
CA TYR A 158 -11.13 3.87 6.75
C TYR A 158 -9.91 3.98 5.86
N GLY A 159 -9.08 4.99 6.09
CA GLY A 159 -7.87 5.18 5.31
C GLY A 159 -6.92 6.19 5.94
N ARG A 160 -5.84 6.46 5.22
CA ARG A 160 -4.83 7.45 5.56
C ARG A 160 -4.66 8.44 4.42
N ALA A 161 -4.44 9.70 4.75
CA ALA A 161 -4.12 10.72 3.76
C ALA A 161 -3.18 11.79 4.32
N VAL A 162 -2.44 12.46 3.44
CA VAL A 162 -1.72 13.70 3.76
C VAL A 162 -2.70 14.86 3.80
N ALA A 163 -2.67 15.67 4.86
CA ALA A 163 -3.56 16.81 5.03
C ALA A 163 -3.04 18.05 4.27
N PHE A 164 -3.30 18.14 2.96
CA PHE A 164 -3.06 19.38 2.19
C PHE A 164 -4.11 20.48 2.42
N GLY A 165 -5.15 20.14 3.17
CA GLY A 165 -6.24 20.99 3.68
C GLY A 165 -6.92 20.26 4.83
N SER A 166 -8.10 20.71 5.27
CA SER A 166 -8.81 20.08 6.38
C SER A 166 -9.68 18.89 5.99
N GLU A 167 -10.01 18.71 4.70
CA GLU A 167 -10.97 17.69 4.25
C GLU A 167 -10.59 17.02 2.93
N LEU A 168 -10.95 15.74 2.81
CA LEU A 168 -11.01 14.98 1.57
C LEU A 168 -12.42 15.05 1.00
N SER A 169 -12.55 14.92 -0.31
CA SER A 169 -13.81 14.65 -0.99
C SER A 169 -13.90 13.17 -1.34
N TRP A 170 -15.11 12.63 -1.35
CA TRP A 170 -15.36 11.25 -1.73
C TRP A 170 -16.65 11.13 -2.53
N GLN A 171 -16.70 10.11 -3.38
CA GLN A 171 -17.90 9.74 -4.13
C GLN A 171 -18.03 8.24 -4.23
N VAL A 172 -19.27 7.75 -4.24
CA VAL A 172 -19.62 6.35 -4.48
C VAL A 172 -20.51 6.30 -5.71
N ALA A 173 -20.12 5.53 -6.71
CA ALA A 173 -20.92 5.27 -7.91
C ALA A 173 -21.25 3.78 -8.00
N ARG A 174 -22.35 3.44 -8.67
CA ARG A 174 -22.57 2.04 -9.10
C ARG A 174 -21.52 1.68 -10.14
N VAL A 175 -21.24 0.40 -10.31
CA VAL A 175 -20.40 -0.08 -11.40
C VAL A 175 -21.20 -0.79 -12.48
N ASP A 176 -20.72 -0.76 -13.71
CA ASP A 176 -21.21 -1.59 -14.82
C ASP A 176 -20.60 -3.00 -14.78
N GLU A 177 -20.90 -3.81 -15.81
CA GLU A 177 -20.40 -5.19 -15.94
C GLU A 177 -18.86 -5.25 -16.04
N ASP A 178 -18.22 -4.17 -16.49
CA ASP A 178 -16.77 -4.05 -16.63
C ASP A 178 -16.10 -3.47 -15.37
N GLY A 179 -16.87 -3.17 -14.32
CA GLY A 179 -16.37 -2.60 -13.07
C GLY A 179 -16.08 -1.10 -13.12
N ALA A 180 -16.44 -0.43 -14.21
CA ALA A 180 -16.29 1.02 -14.37
C ALA A 180 -17.46 1.75 -13.70
N ALA A 181 -17.22 2.98 -13.23
CA ALA A 181 -18.27 3.81 -12.65
C ALA A 181 -19.39 4.07 -13.68
N ALA A 182 -20.60 3.65 -13.33
CA ALA A 182 -21.80 3.74 -14.16
C ALA A 182 -22.69 4.91 -13.72
N GLY A 183 -22.75 5.94 -14.55
CA GLY A 183 -23.62 7.10 -14.33
C GLY A 183 -23.09 8.05 -13.24
N ASN A 184 -24.01 8.83 -12.65
CA ASN A 184 -23.66 9.79 -11.60
C ASN A 184 -23.40 9.06 -10.27
N PRO A 185 -22.55 9.63 -9.38
CA PRO A 185 -22.43 9.14 -8.01
C PRO A 185 -23.79 8.98 -7.34
N VAL A 186 -24.00 7.87 -6.64
CA VAL A 186 -25.18 7.63 -5.83
C VAL A 186 -25.10 8.37 -4.49
N GLU A 187 -23.88 8.55 -3.99
CA GLU A 187 -23.57 9.29 -2.75
C GLU A 187 -22.24 10.04 -2.93
N SER A 188 -22.11 11.18 -2.26
CA SER A 188 -20.87 11.97 -2.25
C SER A 188 -20.80 12.84 -1.00
N GLY A 189 -19.60 13.22 -0.57
CA GLY A 189 -19.43 14.10 0.58
C GLY A 189 -17.97 14.46 0.84
N SER A 190 -17.72 14.98 2.04
CA SER A 190 -16.38 15.26 2.54
C SER A 190 -16.12 14.56 3.87
N VAL A 191 -14.84 14.39 4.21
CA VAL A 191 -14.39 13.83 5.49
C VAL A 191 -13.12 14.52 5.96
N ALA A 192 -13.04 14.83 7.25
CA ALA A 192 -11.86 15.43 7.84
C ALA A 192 -10.72 14.41 8.01
N ILE A 193 -9.48 14.88 7.90
CA ILE A 193 -8.28 14.10 8.21
C ILE A 193 -7.87 14.41 9.65
N SER A 194 -7.62 13.37 10.45
CA SER A 194 -7.15 13.50 11.83
C SER A 194 -5.64 13.79 11.89
N ALA A 195 -5.21 14.92 11.33
CA ALA A 195 -3.84 15.42 11.40
C ALA A 195 -3.75 16.93 11.13
N PRO A 196 -2.69 17.61 11.60
CA PRO A 196 -2.35 18.97 11.17
C PRO A 196 -2.06 19.04 9.67
N ALA A 197 -2.19 20.25 9.09
CA ALA A 197 -1.85 20.48 7.69
C ALA A 197 -0.37 20.15 7.40
N GLY A 198 -0.13 19.40 6.33
CA GLY A 198 1.18 18.90 5.93
C GLY A 198 1.56 17.54 6.53
N GLU A 199 0.79 17.03 7.50
CA GLU A 199 1.04 15.74 8.14
C GLU A 199 0.12 14.65 7.57
N SER A 200 0.50 13.38 7.76
CA SER A 200 -0.37 12.25 7.44
C SER A 200 -1.29 11.94 8.62
N GLY A 201 -2.58 11.79 8.36
CA GLY A 201 -3.57 11.39 9.35
C GLY A 201 -4.55 10.37 8.82
N GLU A 202 -5.39 9.89 9.71
CA GLU A 202 -6.46 8.94 9.38
C GLU A 202 -7.75 9.66 9.01
N PHE A 203 -8.55 9.04 8.14
CA PHE A 203 -9.94 9.44 7.89
C PHE A 203 -10.86 8.23 8.03
N ARG A 204 -12.09 8.48 8.46
CA ARG A 204 -13.13 7.45 8.58
C ARG A 204 -14.52 8.05 8.37
N PHE A 205 -15.38 7.33 7.66
CA PHE A 205 -16.80 7.62 7.52
C PHE A 205 -17.56 6.33 7.19
N GLY A 206 -18.88 6.34 7.29
CA GLY A 206 -19.69 5.18 6.94
C GLY A 206 -21.01 5.53 6.27
N LEU A 207 -21.45 4.71 5.32
CA LEU A 207 -22.61 4.95 4.47
C LEU A 207 -23.52 3.72 4.45
N ASP A 208 -24.83 3.98 4.55
CA ASP A 208 -25.85 2.95 4.31
C ASP A 208 -26.15 2.91 2.82
N LEU A 209 -25.74 1.83 2.16
CA LEU A 209 -25.96 1.62 0.73
C LEU A 209 -26.93 0.44 0.53
N PRO A 210 -27.87 0.53 -0.43
CA PRO A 210 -28.63 -0.63 -0.87
C PRO A 210 -27.70 -1.74 -1.40
N ALA A 211 -28.20 -2.97 -1.47
CA ALA A 211 -27.48 -4.06 -2.12
C ALA A 211 -27.09 -3.71 -3.57
N GLY A 212 -25.87 -4.10 -3.97
CA GLY A 212 -25.33 -3.85 -5.29
C GLY A 212 -23.81 -3.73 -5.33
N ALA A 213 -23.26 -3.58 -6.54
CA ALA A 213 -21.84 -3.35 -6.77
C ALA A 213 -21.56 -1.84 -6.93
N TYR A 214 -20.45 -1.40 -6.33
CA TYR A 214 -20.09 0.00 -6.22
C TYR A 214 -18.58 0.22 -6.37
N ARG A 215 -18.21 1.45 -6.72
CA ARG A 215 -16.84 1.97 -6.68
C ARG A 215 -16.82 3.20 -5.78
N LEU A 216 -15.94 3.18 -4.78
CA LEU A 216 -15.57 4.33 -3.96
C LEU A 216 -14.38 5.03 -4.62
N GLU A 217 -14.39 6.35 -4.63
CA GLU A 217 -13.25 7.19 -4.95
C GLU A 217 -13.06 8.24 -3.87
N VAL A 218 -11.82 8.42 -3.41
CA VAL A 218 -11.43 9.42 -2.39
C VAL A 218 -10.29 10.27 -2.95
N PHE A 219 -10.42 11.59 -2.86
CA PHE A 219 -9.50 12.55 -3.47
C PHE A 219 -9.40 13.84 -2.63
N HIS A 220 -8.32 14.62 -2.81
CA HIS A 220 -8.21 15.93 -2.17
C HIS A 220 -9.21 16.93 -2.78
N ALA A 221 -9.87 17.72 -1.93
CA ALA A 221 -10.87 18.70 -2.36
C ALA A 221 -10.29 19.72 -3.36
N GLY A 222 -11.06 20.07 -4.39
CA GLY A 222 -10.64 21.01 -5.43
C GLY A 222 -9.79 20.40 -6.57
N GLN A 223 -9.56 19.08 -6.58
CA GLN A 223 -8.85 18.38 -7.65
C GLN A 223 -9.77 17.70 -8.68
N GLN A 224 -11.05 18.08 -8.74
CA GLN A 224 -11.98 17.61 -9.78
C GLN A 224 -11.80 18.41 -11.08
N ASP A 225 -10.55 18.64 -11.51
CA ASP A 225 -10.26 19.36 -12.75
C ASP A 225 -10.19 18.38 -13.93
N ALA A 226 -10.97 18.66 -14.98
CA ALA A 226 -11.03 17.86 -16.20
C ALA A 226 -9.69 17.79 -16.97
N GLU A 227 -8.71 18.65 -16.64
CA GLU A 227 -7.38 18.66 -17.25
C GLU A 227 -6.36 17.75 -16.53
N ALA A 228 -6.65 17.31 -15.29
CA ALA A 228 -5.81 16.37 -14.54
C ALA A 228 -6.64 15.41 -13.66
N PRO A 229 -7.60 14.67 -14.25
CA PRO A 229 -8.44 13.74 -13.49
C PRO A 229 -7.57 12.68 -12.78
N GLY A 230 -7.87 12.40 -11.51
CA GLY A 230 -7.27 11.29 -10.76
C GLY A 230 -6.01 11.61 -9.95
N ARG A 231 -5.51 12.85 -9.97
CA ARG A 231 -4.34 13.21 -9.13
C ARG A 231 -4.67 13.06 -7.65
N ASN A 232 -3.80 12.35 -6.92
CA ASN A 232 -3.95 11.99 -5.51
C ASN A 232 -5.28 11.31 -5.19
N THR A 233 -5.82 10.51 -6.12
CA THR A 233 -7.04 9.70 -5.87
C THR A 233 -6.66 8.27 -5.49
N ASP A 234 -7.45 7.65 -4.62
CA ASP A 234 -7.48 6.19 -4.44
C ASP A 234 -8.92 5.70 -4.59
N SER A 235 -9.08 4.49 -5.13
CA SER A 235 -10.38 3.91 -5.44
C SER A 235 -10.47 2.46 -5.03
N LYS A 236 -11.69 2.00 -4.71
CA LYS A 236 -11.97 0.60 -4.34
C LYS A 236 -13.31 0.17 -4.89
N ALA A 237 -13.35 -0.94 -5.61
CA ALA A 237 -14.59 -1.61 -5.96
C ALA A 237 -15.01 -2.57 -4.83
N PHE A 238 -16.31 -2.65 -4.56
CA PHE A 238 -16.86 -3.51 -3.52
C PHE A 238 -18.33 -3.84 -3.81
N THR A 239 -18.86 -4.86 -3.13
CA THR A 239 -20.26 -5.28 -3.23
C THR A 239 -20.93 -5.25 -1.87
N VAL A 240 -22.14 -4.71 -1.80
CA VAL A 240 -23.04 -4.79 -0.64
C VAL A 240 -24.09 -5.87 -0.90
N LYS A 241 -24.26 -6.79 0.04
CA LYS A 241 -25.25 -7.89 -0.03
C LYS A 241 -26.62 -7.50 0.51
#